data_AF-A0A976LM48-F1
#
_entry.id   AF-A0A976LM48-F1
#
_cell.length_a   1.000
_cell.length_b   1.000
_cell.length_c   1.000
_cell.angle_alpha   90.00
_cell.angle_beta   90.00
_cell.angle_gamma   90.00
#
_symmetry.space_group_name_H-M   'P 1'
#
loop_
_entity.id
_entity.type
_entity.pdbx_description
1 polymer ?
#
loop_
_entity_poly.entity_id
_entity_poly.type
_entity_poly.pdbx_seq_one_letter_code
_entity_poly.pdbx_strand_id
1 'polypeptide(L)'
;MRNSQDCTFSGLHVTNVWRAPAGLTIESCKRMNVTNCTIFDCDNVGLLLKDVADSRISGCLISDNRPDAESASLKVIGGRGNMIVNNLLATAPRIPESVASVSGNVHP
;
A
#
# COMPACT_ATOMS: atom_id res chain seq x y z
N MET A 1 0.98 -11.31 0.97
CA MET A 1 1.22 -11.89 2.31
C MET A 1 -0.10 -12.05 3.04
N ARG A 2 -0.29 -13.16 3.77
CA ARG A 2 -1.55 -13.46 4.47
C ARG A 2 -1.30 -14.04 5.86
N ASN A 3 -2.18 -13.75 6.82
CA ASN A 3 -2.25 -14.41 8.14
C ASN A 3 -0.90 -14.47 8.87
N SER A 4 -0.18 -13.35 8.87
CA SER A 4 1.21 -13.29 9.32
C SER A 4 1.46 -12.07 10.20
N GLN A 5 2.50 -12.14 11.02
CA GLN A 5 2.90 -11.06 11.90
C GLN A 5 4.42 -10.86 11.89
N ASP A 6 4.87 -9.70 12.34
CA ASP A 6 6.30 -9.39 12.57
C ASP A 6 7.18 -9.47 11.31
N CYS A 7 6.60 -9.18 10.15
CA CYS A 7 7.31 -9.25 8.88
C CYS A 7 7.77 -7.87 8.41
N THR A 8 8.95 -7.83 7.79
CA THR A 8 9.46 -6.64 7.08
C THR A 8 9.48 -6.89 5.58
N PHE A 9 8.91 -5.95 4.83
CA PHE A 9 9.06 -5.85 3.38
C PHE A 9 9.77 -4.54 3.11
N SER A 10 11.01 -4.60 2.60
CA SER A 10 11.79 -3.39 2.34
C SER A 10 12.56 -3.48 1.04
N GLY A 11 12.64 -2.37 0.32
CA GLY A 11 13.45 -2.28 -0.91
C GLY A 11 12.95 -3.15 -2.05
N LEU A 12 11.66 -3.52 -2.04
CA LEU A 12 11.09 -4.32 -3.12
C LEU A 12 10.83 -3.46 -4.34
N HIS A 13 11.10 -4.02 -5.52
CA HIS A 13 10.62 -3.49 -6.80
C HIS A 13 9.55 -4.44 -7.34
N VAL A 14 8.30 -3.99 -7.33
CA VAL A 14 7.14 -4.74 -7.82
C VAL A 14 6.59 -4.01 -9.03
N THR A 15 6.56 -4.65 -10.19
CA THR A 15 6.11 -4.01 -11.43
C THR A 15 5.32 -4.96 -12.31
N ASN A 16 4.43 -4.41 -13.14
CA ASN A 16 3.69 -5.13 -14.18
C ASN A 16 2.90 -6.34 -13.66
N VAL A 17 2.34 -6.23 -12.45
CA VAL A 17 1.46 -7.25 -11.89
C VAL A 17 0.05 -7.04 -12.46
N TRP A 18 -0.36 -7.96 -13.33
CA TRP A 18 -1.63 -7.88 -14.04
C TRP A 18 -2.61 -8.95 -13.60
N ARG A 19 -3.91 -8.67 -13.79
CA ARG A 19 -5.00 -9.61 -13.48
C ARG A 19 -4.99 -10.08 -12.01
N ALA A 20 -4.42 -9.28 -11.12
CA ALA A 20 -4.38 -9.50 -9.69
C ALA A 20 -5.07 -8.34 -8.96
N PRO A 21 -5.56 -8.56 -7.72
CA PRO A 21 -6.23 -7.50 -6.97
C PRO A 21 -5.34 -6.29 -6.65
N ALA A 22 -4.02 -6.50 -6.57
CA ALA A 22 -3.03 -5.45 -6.37
C ALA A 22 -1.62 -5.92 -6.76
N GLY A 23 -0.69 -4.97 -6.93
CA GLY A 23 0.74 -5.24 -7.04
C GLY A 23 1.30 -5.93 -5.79
N LEU A 24 0.97 -5.42 -4.61
CA LEU A 24 1.25 -6.07 -3.33
C LEU A 24 -0.01 -6.10 -2.46
N THR A 25 -0.42 -7.29 -2.03
CA THR A 25 -1.51 -7.47 -1.06
C THR A 25 -0.95 -7.94 0.28
N ILE A 26 -1.32 -7.23 1.35
CA ILE A 26 -1.10 -7.62 2.75
C ILE A 26 -2.48 -7.79 3.41
N GLU A 27 -2.80 -9.01 3.83
CA GLU A 27 -4.15 -9.35 4.29
C GLU A 27 -4.10 -10.11 5.63
N SER A 28 -4.95 -9.70 6.57
CA SER A 28 -5.07 -10.31 7.91
C SER A 28 -3.72 -10.40 8.63
N CYS A 29 -2.98 -9.29 8.65
CA CYS A 29 -1.62 -9.23 9.16
C CYS A 29 -1.47 -8.21 10.30
N LYS A 30 -0.42 -8.35 11.11
CA LYS A 30 -0.15 -7.45 12.23
C LYS A 30 1.34 -7.14 12.41
N ARG A 31 1.69 -5.93 12.86
CA ARG A 31 3.10 -5.52 13.07
C ARG A 31 3.96 -5.71 11.82
N MET A 32 3.41 -5.29 10.69
CA MET A 32 4.10 -5.30 9.40
C MET A 32 4.91 -4.01 9.25
N ASN A 33 6.11 -4.11 8.70
CA ASN A 33 6.91 -2.96 8.32
C ASN A 33 7.14 -2.98 6.80
N VAL A 34 6.39 -2.18 6.05
CA VAL A 34 6.52 -2.06 4.59
C VAL A 34 7.17 -0.72 4.28
N THR A 35 8.43 -0.74 3.86
CA THR A 35 9.23 0.48 3.73
C THR A 35 10.05 0.55 2.46
N ASN A 36 10.16 1.74 1.87
CA ASN A 36 11.08 1.98 0.75
C ASN A 36 10.86 1.01 -0.43
N CYS A 37 9.61 0.66 -0.71
CA CYS A 37 9.25 -0.18 -1.84
C CYS A 37 8.83 0.69 -3.04
N THR A 38 9.14 0.21 -4.23
CA THR A 38 8.68 0.76 -5.50
C THR A 38 7.64 -0.19 -6.09
N ILE A 39 6.42 0.30 -6.33
CA ILE A 39 5.32 -0.49 -6.86
C ILE A 39 4.74 0.23 -8.08
N PHE A 40 4.97 -0.32 -9.28
CA PHE A 40 4.66 0.33 -10.55
C PHE A 40 3.76 -0.48 -11.48
N ASP A 41 2.92 0.24 -12.22
CA ASP A 41 2.19 -0.26 -13.40
C ASP A 41 1.45 -1.59 -13.15
N CYS A 42 0.80 -1.66 -11.99
CA CYS A 42 0.01 -2.80 -11.52
C CYS A 42 -1.49 -2.53 -11.70
N ASP A 43 -2.25 -3.56 -12.05
CA ASP A 43 -3.70 -3.43 -12.18
C ASP A 43 -4.38 -3.19 -10.82
N ASN A 44 -5.55 -2.54 -10.87
CA ASN A 44 -6.47 -2.29 -9.75
C ASN A 44 -5.89 -1.42 -8.62
N VAL A 45 -4.90 -1.91 -7.87
CA VAL A 45 -4.29 -1.22 -6.74
C VAL A 45 -2.78 -1.46 -6.71
N GLY A 46 -1.97 -0.45 -6.43
CA GLY A 46 -0.53 -0.68 -6.17
C GLY A 46 -0.33 -1.49 -4.88
N LEU A 47 -0.69 -0.91 -3.74
CA LEU A 47 -0.63 -1.55 -2.42
C LEU A 47 -2.02 -1.69 -1.77
N LEU A 48 -2.44 -2.94 -1.54
CA LEU A 48 -3.67 -3.26 -0.84
C LEU A 48 -3.37 -3.76 0.58
N LEU A 49 -3.90 -3.05 1.57
CA LEU A 49 -3.93 -3.48 2.98
C LEU A 49 -5.36 -3.89 3.32
N LYS A 50 -5.57 -5.14 3.73
CA LYS A 50 -6.86 -5.65 4.15
C LYS A 50 -6.78 -6.25 5.54
N ASP A 51 -7.55 -5.71 6.49
CA ASP A 51 -7.58 -6.15 7.89
C ASP A 51 -6.18 -6.20 8.52
N VAL A 52 -5.36 -5.20 8.21
CA VAL A 52 -3.99 -5.05 8.73
C VAL A 52 -4.01 -4.21 10.00
N ALA A 53 -3.28 -4.62 11.03
CA ALA A 53 -3.24 -3.91 12.31
C ALA A 53 -1.84 -3.55 12.77
N ASP A 54 -1.73 -2.44 13.52
CA ASP A 54 -0.52 -2.03 14.25
C ASP A 54 0.75 -2.05 13.36
N SER A 55 0.61 -1.64 12.10
CA SER A 55 1.64 -1.78 11.05
C SER A 55 2.09 -0.43 10.50
N ARG A 56 3.29 -0.40 9.93
CA ARG A 56 3.89 0.79 9.32
C ARG A 56 4.08 0.61 7.82
N ILE A 57 3.59 1.59 7.06
CA ILE A 57 3.78 1.72 5.62
C ILE A 57 4.39 3.09 5.36
N SER A 58 5.66 3.15 4.96
CA SER A 58 6.34 4.44 4.78
C SER A 58 7.47 4.47 3.77
N GLY A 59 7.67 5.61 3.10
CA GLY A 59 8.76 5.80 2.14
C GLY A 59 8.56 5.03 0.84
N CYS A 60 7.36 4.51 0.57
CA CYS A 60 7.07 3.80 -0.66
C CYS A 60 6.77 4.79 -1.80
N LEU A 61 7.14 4.37 -3.00
CA LEU A 61 6.80 5.03 -4.26
C LEU A 61 5.83 4.13 -5.02
N ILE A 62 4.58 4.58 -5.19
CA ILE A 62 3.52 3.76 -5.75
C ILE A 62 2.80 4.54 -6.86
N SER A 63 2.89 4.04 -8.09
CA SER A 63 2.43 4.74 -9.28
C SER A 63 1.90 3.77 -10.32
N ASP A 64 0.96 4.20 -11.14
CA ASP A 64 0.63 3.54 -12.40
C ASP A 64 0.64 4.61 -13.48
N ASN A 65 1.68 4.59 -14.30
CA ASN A 65 1.92 5.63 -15.31
C ASN A 65 1.45 5.20 -16.70
N ARG A 66 0.76 4.05 -16.79
CA ARG A 66 0.16 3.60 -18.04
C ARG A 66 -0.91 4.60 -18.48
N PRO A 67 -1.07 4.84 -19.80
CA PRO A 67 -2.18 5.62 -20.32
C PRO A 67 -3.51 5.09 -19.80
N ASP A 68 -4.41 6.00 -19.42
CA ASP A 68 -5.76 5.69 -18.95
C ASP A 68 -5.83 4.78 -17.70
N ALA A 69 -4.76 4.75 -16.89
CA ALA A 69 -4.76 3.99 -15.64
C ALA A 69 -5.79 4.51 -14.64
N GLU A 70 -6.70 3.64 -14.20
CA GLU A 70 -7.69 3.93 -13.15
C GLU A 70 -7.32 3.34 -11.78
N SER A 71 -6.12 2.74 -11.68
CA SER A 71 -5.68 2.04 -10.48
C SER A 71 -5.45 3.01 -9.31
N ALA A 72 -5.71 2.54 -8.09
CA ALA A 72 -5.42 3.31 -6.89
C ALA A 72 -3.99 3.02 -6.41
N SER A 73 -3.23 4.04 -6.03
CA SER A 73 -1.88 3.83 -5.50
C SER A 73 -1.90 2.99 -4.22
N LEU A 74 -2.73 3.36 -3.24
CA LEU A 74 -2.85 2.67 -1.97
C LEU A 74 -4.32 2.58 -1.55
N LYS A 75 -4.74 1.38 -1.12
CA LYS A 75 -6.08 1.14 -0.58
C LYS A 75 -6.03 0.37 0.73
N VAL A 76 -6.83 0.82 1.69
CA VAL A 76 -7.04 0.14 2.97
C VAL A 76 -8.48 -0.34 3.08
N ILE A 77 -8.67 -1.57 3.54
CA ILE A 77 -9.97 -2.18 3.83
C ILE A 77 -9.91 -2.72 5.26
N GLY A 78 -10.57 -2.05 6.20
CA GLY A 78 -10.55 -2.44 7.61
C GLY A 78 -9.17 -2.29 8.27
N GLY A 79 -9.01 -2.92 9.45
CA GLY A 79 -7.79 -2.81 10.25
C GLY A 79 -7.80 -1.66 11.26
N ARG A 80 -6.67 -1.45 11.96
CA ARG A 80 -6.53 -0.39 12.98
C ARG A 80 -5.08 -0.12 13.34
N GLY A 81 -4.81 1.05 13.94
CA GLY A 81 -3.51 1.33 14.55
C GLY A 81 -2.36 1.39 13.55
N ASN A 82 -2.64 1.55 12.27
CA ASN A 82 -1.60 1.61 11.25
C ASN A 82 -1.02 3.03 11.14
N MET A 83 0.22 3.11 10.70
CA MET A 83 0.88 4.35 10.32
C MET A 83 1.15 4.30 8.82
N ILE A 84 0.52 5.19 8.05
CA ILE A 84 0.70 5.28 6.59
C ILE A 84 1.24 6.66 6.30
N VAL A 85 2.55 6.78 6.13
CA VAL A 85 3.22 8.08 6.13
C VAL A 85 4.33 8.22 5.11
N ASN A 86 4.56 9.44 4.63
CA ASN A 86 5.72 9.77 3.80
C ASN A 86 5.86 8.89 2.55
N ASN A 87 4.74 8.55 1.91
CA ASN A 87 4.73 7.83 0.64
C ASN A 87 4.51 8.80 -0.52
N LEU A 88 5.13 8.52 -1.67
CA LEU A 88 4.86 9.21 -2.93
C LEU A 88 3.88 8.37 -3.75
N LEU A 89 2.70 8.91 -4.00
CA LEU A 89 1.56 8.22 -4.60
C LEU A 89 1.14 8.96 -5.87
N ALA A 90 0.79 8.23 -6.93
CA ALA A 90 0.23 8.83 -8.14
C ALA A 90 -1.22 9.31 -7.97
N THR A 91 -1.93 8.74 -7.00
CA THR A 91 -3.33 9.06 -6.71
C THR A 91 -3.55 9.21 -5.21
N ALA A 92 -4.55 9.99 -4.81
CA ALA A 92 -4.98 10.05 -3.42
C ALA A 92 -5.23 8.64 -2.84
N PRO A 93 -4.70 8.32 -1.64
CA PRO A 93 -4.88 7.02 -1.04
C PRO A 93 -6.32 6.84 -0.54
N ARG A 94 -6.88 5.64 -0.71
CA ARG A 94 -8.23 5.31 -0.26
C ARG A 94 -8.16 4.66 1.12
N ILE A 95 -8.27 5.46 2.18
CA ILE A 95 -8.10 5.03 3.58
C ILE A 95 -9.37 5.42 4.37
N PRO A 96 -10.09 4.46 4.98
CA PRO A 96 -11.19 4.78 5.88
C PRO A 96 -10.75 5.63 7.08
N GLU A 97 -11.64 6.45 7.63
CA GLU A 97 -11.35 7.17 8.87
C GLU A 97 -11.02 6.19 10.01
N SER A 98 -10.19 6.63 10.97
CA SER A 98 -9.80 5.90 12.20
C SER A 98 -8.93 4.63 12.05
N VAL A 99 -8.73 4.07 10.85
CA VAL A 99 -7.93 2.83 10.69
C VAL A 99 -6.42 3.08 10.68
N ALA A 100 -5.99 4.31 10.42
CA ALA A 100 -4.59 4.69 10.37
C ALA A 100 -4.34 6.15 10.77
N SER A 101 -3.16 6.42 11.32
CA SER A 101 -2.57 7.75 11.32
C SER A 101 -1.94 7.99 9.95
N VAL A 102 -2.35 9.07 9.29
CA VAL A 102 -1.98 9.40 7.91
C VAL A 102 -1.33 10.78 7.89
N SER A 103 -0.09 10.88 7.40
CA SER A 103 0.62 12.15 7.30
C SER A 103 1.75 12.10 6.26
N GLY A 104 2.04 13.23 5.62
CA GLY A 104 3.18 13.36 4.70
C GLY A 104 3.11 12.51 3.42
N ASN A 105 1.99 11.85 3.12
CA ASN A 105 1.80 11.21 1.82
C ASN A 105 1.54 12.29 0.77
N VAL A 106 2.29 12.24 -0.33
CA VAL A 106 2.21 13.22 -1.41
C VAL A 106 1.56 12.57 -2.62
N HIS A 107 0.61 13.27 -3.24
CA HIS A 107 0.00 12.93 -4.51
C HIS A 107 -0.42 14.22 -5.24
N PRO A 108 -0.63 14.17 -6.57
CA PRO A 108 -1.22 15.28 -7.33
C PRO A 108 -2.61 15.70 -6.83
#